data_AF-A0A960YLI9-F1
#
_entry.id   AF-A0A960YLI9-F1
#
_cell.length_a   1.000
_cell.length_b   1.000
_cell.length_c   1.000
_cell.angle_alpha   90.00
_cell.angle_beta   90.00
_cell.angle_gamma   90.00
#
_symmetry.space_group_name_H-M   'P 1'
#
loop_
_entity.id
_entity.type
_entity.pdbx_description
1 polymer ?
#
loop_
_entity_poly.entity_id
_entity_poly.type
_entity_poly.pdbx_seq_one_letter_code
_entity_poly.pdbx_strand_id
1 'polypeptide(L)'
;MQELFSESLFEQIETIARLGVYQTDLVRQRWTGSRNFVRLFGLEEKPEYTIEEFQSLVHPEDLDPVMDYFQHCLAHKDEFNMDYRCIVDGRTMHVESRTRIYRNNEGTPVGLIGIKRDISHLQQAEHHLKAAFEAAPNGMILVNRKREIVLLNRQIEEIFGYARDELLGTKLDVLVPEEFKEGHSDD
;
A
#
# COMPACT_ATOMS: atom_id res chain seq x y z
N MET A 1 33.58 -5.74 -17.92
CA MET A 1 32.38 -6.58 -18.14
C MET A 1 31.61 -6.88 -16.84
N GLN A 2 32.21 -6.74 -15.63
CA GLN A 2 31.49 -6.91 -14.35
C GLN A 2 30.68 -5.68 -13.90
N GLU A 3 31.10 -4.45 -14.22
CA GLU A 3 30.39 -3.21 -13.84
C GLU A 3 29.13 -2.95 -14.68
N LEU A 4 29.16 -3.24 -15.99
CA LEU A 4 28.00 -3.06 -16.89
C LEU A 4 26.80 -3.97 -16.53
N PHE A 5 27.03 -5.09 -15.86
CA PHE A 5 25.93 -5.93 -15.35
C PHE A 5 25.28 -5.32 -14.09
N SER A 6 26.02 -4.57 -13.27
CA SER A 6 25.51 -4.05 -11.99
C SER A 6 24.48 -2.94 -12.17
N GLU A 7 24.74 -1.95 -13.03
CA GLU A 7 23.79 -0.87 -13.30
C GLU A 7 22.60 -1.36 -14.13
N SER A 8 22.85 -2.22 -15.13
CA SER A 8 21.78 -2.78 -15.96
C SER A 8 20.86 -3.71 -15.16
N LEU A 9 21.40 -4.51 -14.24
CA LEU A 9 20.60 -5.38 -13.38
C LEU A 9 19.77 -4.55 -12.40
N PHE A 10 20.33 -3.48 -11.85
CA PHE A 10 19.61 -2.59 -10.94
C PHE A 10 18.37 -1.99 -11.63
N GLU A 11 18.53 -1.43 -12.83
CA GLU A 11 17.40 -0.87 -13.59
C GLU A 11 16.34 -1.94 -13.94
N GLN A 12 16.77 -3.18 -14.24
CA GLN A 12 15.86 -4.30 -14.46
C GLN A 12 15.08 -4.67 -13.19
N ILE A 13 15.74 -4.72 -12.04
CA ILE A 13 15.10 -4.98 -10.75
C ILE A 13 14.07 -3.89 -10.44
N GLU A 14 14.44 -2.62 -10.61
CA GLU A 14 13.52 -1.49 -10.42
C GLU A 14 12.27 -1.63 -11.30
N THR A 15 12.46 -1.98 -12.58
CA THR A 15 11.37 -2.15 -13.54
C THR A 15 10.46 -3.32 -13.18
N ILE A 16 11.03 -4.49 -12.90
CA ILE A 16 10.28 -5.72 -12.54
C ILE A 16 9.51 -5.51 -11.24
N ALA A 17 10.16 -4.93 -10.23
CA ALA A 17 9.54 -4.69 -8.93
C ALA A 17 8.60 -3.48 -8.92
N ARG A 18 8.54 -2.71 -10.02
CA ARG A 18 7.78 -1.46 -10.16
C ARG A 18 8.14 -0.45 -9.08
N LEU A 19 9.43 -0.32 -8.80
CA LEU A 19 9.94 0.62 -7.81
C LEU A 19 10.88 1.64 -8.44
N GLY A 20 10.89 2.85 -7.90
CA GLY A 20 11.89 3.87 -8.17
C GLY A 20 12.66 4.19 -6.90
N VAL A 21 13.97 4.35 -7.02
CA VAL A 21 14.84 4.81 -5.94
C VAL A 21 15.02 6.32 -5.99
N TYR A 22 15.10 6.96 -4.84
CA TYR A 22 15.41 8.38 -4.72
C TYR A 22 16.32 8.63 -3.53
N GLN A 23 17.08 9.72 -3.61
CA GLN A 23 17.85 10.27 -2.50
C GLN A 23 17.61 11.77 -2.41
N THR A 24 17.62 12.30 -1.20
CA THR A 24 17.38 13.71 -0.93
C THR A 24 18.47 14.25 -0.02
N ASP A 25 19.00 15.41 -0.39
CA ASP A 25 19.85 16.26 0.44
C ASP A 25 18.94 17.31 1.11
N LEU A 26 18.76 17.16 2.42
CA LEU A 26 17.88 18.04 3.21
C LEU A 26 18.51 19.41 3.46
N VAL A 27 19.85 19.52 3.38
CA VAL A 27 20.58 20.79 3.54
C VAL A 27 20.42 21.65 2.30
N ARG A 28 20.54 21.04 1.12
CA ARG A 28 20.37 21.72 -0.17
C ARG A 28 18.90 21.83 -0.60
N GLN A 29 18.00 21.11 0.05
CA GLN A 29 16.59 20.96 -0.35
C GLN A 29 16.47 20.48 -1.81
N ARG A 30 17.29 19.49 -2.16
CA ARG A 30 17.33 18.87 -3.50
C ARG A 30 17.21 17.37 -3.39
N TRP A 31 16.63 16.76 -4.41
CA TRP A 31 16.59 15.30 -4.52
C TRP A 31 16.88 14.83 -5.94
N THR A 32 17.33 13.59 -6.04
CA THR A 32 17.59 12.91 -7.32
C THR A 32 16.86 11.57 -7.31
N GLY A 33 16.24 11.22 -8.44
CA GLY A 33 15.62 9.91 -8.64
C GLY A 33 16.45 9.04 -9.58
N SER A 34 16.28 7.73 -9.47
CA SER A 34 16.73 6.80 -10.51
C SER A 34 15.98 7.07 -11.82
N ARG A 35 16.53 6.61 -12.94
CA ARG A 35 15.84 6.67 -14.23
C ARG A 35 14.46 6.02 -14.17
N ASN A 36 14.32 4.92 -13.42
CA ASN A 36 13.03 4.27 -13.27
C ASN A 36 12.05 5.09 -12.42
N PHE A 37 12.53 5.81 -11.38
CA PHE A 37 11.70 6.77 -10.64
C PHE A 37 11.14 7.85 -11.58
N VAL A 38 12.01 8.48 -12.38
CA VAL A 38 11.60 9.53 -13.33
C VAL A 38 10.53 9.01 -14.29
N ARG A 39 10.72 7.81 -14.86
CA ARG A 39 9.71 7.16 -15.72
C ARG A 39 8.42 6.83 -14.98
N LEU A 40 8.51 6.25 -13.78
CA LEU A 40 7.36 5.79 -13.00
C LEU A 40 6.43 6.96 -12.61
N PHE A 41 7.02 8.13 -12.33
CA PHE A 41 6.28 9.33 -11.94
C PHE A 41 6.03 10.31 -13.08
N GLY A 42 6.33 9.94 -14.34
CA GLY A 42 6.06 10.80 -15.50
C GLY A 42 6.83 12.12 -15.49
N LEU A 43 8.00 12.16 -14.84
CA LEU A 43 8.79 13.36 -14.66
C LEU A 43 9.66 13.66 -15.89
N GLU A 44 9.94 14.94 -16.11
CA GLU A 44 11.02 15.37 -17.00
C GLU A 44 12.38 14.99 -16.41
N GLU A 45 13.30 14.46 -17.21
CA GLU A 45 14.65 14.06 -16.76
C GLU A 45 15.49 15.31 -16.43
N LYS A 46 15.84 15.45 -15.15
CA LYS A 46 16.67 16.54 -14.61
C LYS A 46 17.78 15.95 -13.73
N PRO A 47 18.92 16.64 -13.59
CA PRO A 47 19.99 16.18 -12.69
C PRO A 47 19.54 16.18 -11.22
N GLU A 48 18.73 17.17 -10.83
CA GLU A 48 18.19 17.33 -9.49
C GLU A 48 16.81 18.00 -9.57
N TYR A 49 16.00 17.79 -8.53
CA TYR A 49 14.65 18.31 -8.37
C TYR A 49 14.50 19.01 -7.00
N THR A 50 13.50 19.87 -6.86
CA THR A 50 13.18 20.56 -5.60
C THR A 50 12.27 19.71 -4.70
N ILE A 51 12.22 20.02 -3.41
CA ILE A 51 11.28 19.35 -2.48
C ILE A 51 9.83 19.66 -2.87
N GLU A 52 9.55 20.86 -3.35
CA GLU A 52 8.23 21.26 -3.84
C GLU A 52 7.79 20.43 -5.06
N GLU A 53 8.72 20.13 -5.98
CA GLU A 53 8.43 19.21 -7.10
C GLU A 53 8.04 17.83 -6.58
N PHE A 54 8.69 17.31 -5.54
CA PHE A 54 8.31 16.05 -4.91
C PHE A 54 6.94 16.11 -4.24
N GLN A 55 6.65 17.19 -3.50
CA GLN A 55 5.37 17.39 -2.82
C GLN A 55 4.22 17.47 -3.82
N SER A 56 4.44 18.08 -4.99
CA SER A 56 3.43 18.19 -6.05
C SER A 56 2.99 16.84 -6.64
N LEU A 57 3.78 15.79 -6.43
CA LEU A 57 3.41 14.42 -6.82
C LEU A 57 2.42 13.78 -5.84
N VAL A 58 2.31 14.26 -4.61
CA VAL A 58 1.42 13.68 -3.60
C VAL A 58 -0.01 14.09 -3.90
N HIS A 59 -0.95 13.15 -3.75
CA HIS A 59 -2.37 13.47 -3.90
C HIS A 59 -2.79 14.55 -2.89
N PRO A 60 -3.59 15.56 -3.27
CA PRO A 60 -3.90 16.70 -2.39
C PRO A 60 -4.49 16.31 -1.04
N GLU A 61 -5.36 15.29 -1.01
CA GLU A 61 -5.95 14.77 0.24
C GLU A 61 -4.94 14.06 1.15
N ASP A 62 -3.83 13.58 0.59
CA ASP A 62 -2.80 12.85 1.33
C ASP A 62 -1.62 13.77 1.72
N LEU A 63 -1.56 15.00 1.19
CA LEU A 63 -0.43 15.91 1.37
C LEU A 63 -0.22 16.26 2.85
N ASP A 64 -1.24 16.78 3.53
CA ASP A 64 -1.12 17.18 4.93
C ASP A 64 -0.74 16.00 5.85
N PRO A 65 -1.44 14.83 5.80
CA PRO A 65 -1.06 13.67 6.60
C PRO A 65 0.37 13.17 6.32
N VAL A 66 0.79 13.17 5.06
CA VAL A 66 2.14 12.75 4.66
C VAL A 66 3.18 13.71 5.23
N MET A 67 2.94 15.02 5.12
CA MET A 67 3.87 16.05 5.62
C MET A 67 3.98 16.03 7.14
N ASP A 68 2.85 15.92 7.86
CA ASP A 68 2.85 15.83 9.32
C ASP A 68 3.62 14.59 9.80
N TYR A 69 3.37 13.43 9.18
CA TYR A 69 4.08 12.21 9.53
C TYR A 69 5.57 12.30 9.18
N PHE A 70 5.91 12.92 8.05
CA PHE A 70 7.29 13.15 7.66
C PHE A 70 8.03 14.05 8.66
N GLN A 71 7.42 15.15 9.11
CA GLN A 71 8.01 16.02 10.14
C GLN A 71 8.20 15.29 11.47
N HIS A 72 7.23 14.48 11.88
CA HIS A 72 7.37 13.63 13.05
C HIS A 72 8.55 12.64 12.90
N CYS A 73 8.70 12.01 11.74
CA CYS A 73 9.84 11.13 11.46
C CYS A 73 11.18 11.89 11.52
N LEU A 74 11.27 13.07 10.92
CA LEU A 74 12.49 13.90 10.98
C LEU A 74 12.89 14.26 12.41
N ALA A 75 11.92 14.46 13.31
CA ALA A 75 12.18 14.76 14.71
C ALA A 75 12.53 13.54 15.57
N HIS A 76 11.96 12.37 15.27
CA HIS A 76 11.92 11.26 16.25
C HIS A 76 12.29 9.87 15.72
N LYS A 77 12.44 9.68 14.41
CA LYS A 77 12.67 8.36 13.81
C LYS A 77 13.80 8.38 12.78
N ASP A 78 14.32 7.21 12.47
CA ASP A 78 15.32 7.04 11.41
C ASP A 78 14.71 6.53 10.10
N GLU A 79 13.40 6.36 10.06
CA GLU A 79 12.68 5.84 8.90
C GLU A 79 11.35 6.57 8.67
N PHE A 80 11.00 6.75 7.40
CA PHE A 80 9.69 7.18 6.92
C PHE A 80 9.10 6.08 6.03
N ASN A 81 8.11 5.39 6.58
CA ASN A 81 7.41 4.28 5.91
C ASN A 81 5.90 4.59 5.94
N MET A 82 5.31 4.77 4.76
CA MET A 82 3.90 5.10 4.60
C MET A 82 3.42 4.70 3.21
N ASP A 83 2.18 4.28 3.12
CA ASP A 83 1.51 4.02 1.85
C ASP A 83 0.52 5.16 1.62
N TYR A 84 0.59 5.78 0.45
CA TYR A 84 -0.20 6.97 0.12
C TYR A 84 -0.38 7.11 -1.39
N ARG A 85 -1.21 8.05 -1.82
CA ARG A 85 -1.54 8.27 -3.22
C ARG A 85 -0.67 9.36 -3.82
N CYS A 86 -0.23 9.13 -5.04
CA CYS A 86 0.40 10.13 -5.90
C CYS A 86 -0.47 10.43 -7.12
N ILE A 87 -0.27 11.60 -7.72
CA ILE A 87 -0.83 11.95 -9.03
C ILE A 87 0.27 11.81 -10.07
N VAL A 88 0.04 10.96 -11.07
CA VAL A 88 0.93 10.75 -12.21
C VAL A 88 0.10 10.82 -13.48
N ASP A 89 0.45 11.73 -14.39
CA ASP A 89 -0.28 11.96 -15.66
C ASP A 89 -1.80 12.12 -15.49
N GLY A 90 -2.21 12.80 -14.41
CA GLY A 90 -3.62 13.03 -14.06
C GLY A 90 -4.35 11.82 -13.49
N ARG A 91 -3.65 10.72 -13.19
CA ARG A 91 -4.21 9.51 -12.56
C ARG A 91 -3.68 9.32 -11.15
N THR A 92 -4.51 8.74 -10.29
CA THR A 92 -4.12 8.33 -8.95
C THR A 92 -3.32 7.03 -9.01
N MET A 93 -2.11 7.05 -8.47
CA MET A 93 -1.24 5.89 -8.30
C MET A 93 -1.06 5.62 -6.79
N HIS A 94 -1.31 4.40 -6.36
CA HIS A 94 -1.03 3.99 -4.98
C HIS A 94 0.45 3.63 -4.84
N VAL A 95 1.11 4.27 -3.89
CA VAL A 95 2.55 4.14 -3.67
C VAL A 95 2.83 3.62 -2.27
N GLU A 96 3.61 2.55 -2.21
CA GLU A 96 4.30 2.13 -0.99
C GLU A 96 5.65 2.87 -0.92
N SER A 97 5.85 3.68 0.11
CA SER A 97 7.11 4.41 0.33
C SER A 97 7.86 3.81 1.51
N ARG A 98 9.15 3.51 1.32
CA ARG A 98 10.07 3.04 2.36
C ARG A 98 11.37 3.83 2.30
N THR A 99 11.71 4.51 3.40
CA THR A 99 12.75 5.55 3.38
C THR A 99 13.56 5.52 4.66
N ARG A 100 14.88 5.60 4.54
CA ARG A 100 15.80 5.78 5.67
C ARG A 100 16.28 7.22 5.72
N ILE A 101 16.31 7.79 6.93
CA ILE A 101 16.77 9.14 7.22
C ILE A 101 18.20 9.05 7.76
N TYR A 102 19.10 9.86 7.20
CA TYR A 102 20.48 9.98 7.64
C TYR A 102 20.66 11.24 8.48
N ARG A 103 21.34 11.07 9.62
CA ARG A 103 21.64 12.14 10.57
C ARG A 103 23.15 12.36 10.67
N ASN A 104 23.55 13.59 10.94
CA ASN A 104 24.93 13.90 11.27
C ASN A 104 25.27 13.49 12.72
N ASN A 105 26.52 13.72 13.14
CA ASN A 105 26.99 13.40 14.50
C ASN A 105 26.24 14.15 15.62
N GLU A 106 25.53 15.22 15.29
CA GLU A 106 24.71 16.02 16.23
C GLU A 106 23.25 15.53 16.27
N GLY A 107 22.91 14.47 15.54
CA GLY A 107 21.55 13.93 15.45
C GLY A 107 20.63 14.70 14.49
N THR A 108 21.14 15.68 13.77
CA THR A 108 20.36 16.49 12.82
C THR A 108 20.16 15.74 11.51
N PRO A 109 18.93 15.61 10.97
CA PRO A 109 18.70 15.05 9.65
C PRO A 109 19.42 15.84 8.55
N VAL A 110 20.20 15.15 7.72
CA VAL A 110 20.95 15.77 6.61
C VAL A 110 20.57 15.21 5.25
N GLY A 111 19.96 14.02 5.20
CA GLY A 111 19.51 13.44 3.95
C GLY A 111 18.62 12.22 4.17
N LEU A 112 18.12 11.67 3.08
CA LEU A 112 17.34 10.44 3.10
C LEU A 112 17.53 9.67 1.79
N ILE A 113 17.38 8.35 1.86
CA ILE A 113 17.33 7.48 0.68
C ILE A 113 16.11 6.57 0.84
N GLY A 114 15.40 6.35 -0.26
CA GLY A 114 14.21 5.54 -0.21
C GLY A 114 13.83 4.95 -1.54
N ILE A 115 12.82 4.10 -1.46
CA ILE A 115 12.14 3.53 -2.62
C ILE A 115 10.67 3.93 -2.59
N LYS A 116 10.10 4.04 -3.79
CA LYS A 116 8.66 4.16 -4.01
C LYS A 116 8.23 3.06 -4.94
N ARG A 117 7.27 2.24 -4.52
CA ARG A 117 6.75 1.13 -5.29
C ARG A 117 5.30 1.37 -5.68
N ASP A 118 4.98 1.21 -6.95
CA ASP A 118 3.59 1.22 -7.42
C ASP A 118 2.87 -0.07 -7.02
N ILE A 119 1.91 0.07 -6.12
CA ILE A 119 1.06 -1.01 -5.59
C ILE A 119 -0.38 -0.93 -6.11
N SER A 120 -0.66 -0.09 -7.12
CA SER A 120 -2.01 0.11 -7.66
C SER A 120 -2.62 -1.20 -8.19
N HIS A 121 -1.79 -2.06 -8.81
CA HIS A 121 -2.21 -3.37 -9.29
C HIS A 121 -2.65 -4.33 -8.16
N LEU A 122 -2.03 -4.23 -6.97
CA LEU A 122 -2.40 -5.03 -5.80
C LEU A 122 -3.75 -4.57 -5.26
N GLN A 123 -3.94 -3.25 -5.13
CA GLN A 123 -5.19 -2.64 -4.70
C GLN A 123 -6.33 -2.97 -5.66
N GLN A 124 -6.07 -2.90 -6.98
CA GLN A 124 -7.07 -3.24 -7.99
C GLN A 124 -7.44 -4.72 -7.97
N ALA A 125 -6.46 -5.62 -7.79
CA ALA A 125 -6.71 -7.05 -7.67
C ALA A 125 -7.56 -7.36 -6.42
N GLU A 126 -7.23 -6.75 -5.28
CA GLU A 126 -8.01 -6.91 -4.05
C GLU A 126 -9.44 -6.39 -4.22
N HIS A 127 -9.63 -5.23 -4.86
CA HIS A 127 -10.94 -4.68 -5.15
C HIS A 127 -11.75 -5.58 -6.08
N HIS A 128 -11.16 -6.11 -7.15
CA HIS A 128 -11.83 -7.05 -8.04
C HIS A 128 -12.23 -8.34 -7.32
N LEU A 129 -11.37 -8.88 -6.46
CA LEU A 129 -11.68 -10.07 -5.66
C LEU A 129 -12.85 -9.80 -4.70
N LYS A 130 -12.84 -8.68 -4.00
CA LYS A 130 -13.95 -8.25 -3.12
C LYS A 130 -15.24 -8.08 -3.90
N ALA A 131 -15.20 -7.38 -5.03
CA ALA A 131 -16.37 -7.17 -5.87
C ALA A 131 -16.94 -8.50 -6.42
N ALA A 132 -16.07 -9.43 -6.84
CA ALA A 132 -16.47 -10.75 -7.32
C ALA A 132 -17.10 -11.60 -6.21
N PHE A 133 -16.53 -11.57 -5.00
CA PHE A 133 -17.10 -12.24 -3.83
C PHE A 133 -18.49 -11.70 -3.49
N GLU A 134 -18.64 -10.37 -3.46
CA GLU A 134 -19.92 -9.71 -3.16
C GLU A 134 -21.00 -9.94 -4.22
N ALA A 135 -20.63 -10.00 -5.50
CA ALA A 135 -21.54 -10.19 -6.61
C ALA A 135 -21.83 -11.68 -6.92
N ALA A 136 -21.23 -12.62 -6.19
CA ALA A 136 -21.43 -14.04 -6.44
C ALA A 136 -22.90 -14.44 -6.20
N PRO A 137 -23.53 -15.19 -7.13
CA PRO A 137 -24.95 -15.56 -7.02
C PRO A 137 -25.23 -16.63 -5.96
N ASN A 138 -24.18 -17.27 -5.44
CA ASN A 138 -24.29 -18.26 -4.38
C ASN A 138 -23.94 -17.61 -3.05
N GLY A 139 -24.59 -18.04 -1.97
CA GLY A 139 -24.20 -17.65 -0.61
C GLY A 139 -22.78 -18.12 -0.29
N MET A 140 -21.90 -17.18 0.09
CA MET A 140 -20.51 -17.47 0.45
C MET A 140 -20.22 -16.93 1.84
N ILE A 141 -19.64 -17.78 2.70
CA ILE A 141 -19.19 -17.44 4.05
C ILE A 141 -17.74 -17.89 4.20
N LEU A 142 -16.90 -17.04 4.77
CA LEU A 142 -15.57 -17.38 5.24
C LEU A 142 -15.58 -17.43 6.76
N VAL A 143 -15.09 -18.52 7.34
CA VAL A 143 -14.95 -18.70 8.79
C VAL A 143 -13.49 -18.81 9.20
N ASN A 144 -13.18 -18.38 10.42
CA ASN A 144 -11.87 -18.62 11.02
C ASN A 144 -11.76 -20.03 11.63
N ARG A 145 -10.60 -20.36 12.22
CA ARG A 145 -10.38 -21.65 12.90
C ARG A 145 -11.31 -21.93 14.08
N LYS A 146 -11.94 -20.89 14.64
CA LYS A 146 -12.94 -21.00 15.70
C LYS A 146 -14.36 -21.10 15.13
N ARG A 147 -14.55 -21.25 13.82
CA ARG A 147 -15.87 -21.25 13.15
C ARG A 147 -16.64 -19.94 13.31
N GLU A 148 -15.93 -18.84 13.58
CA GLU A 148 -16.54 -17.50 13.60
C GLU A 148 -16.55 -16.94 12.18
N ILE A 149 -17.67 -16.31 11.79
CA ILE A 149 -17.85 -15.70 10.48
C ILE A 149 -16.96 -14.47 10.37
N VAL A 150 -16.03 -14.47 9.40
CA VAL A 150 -15.09 -13.38 9.15
C VAL A 150 -15.52 -12.55 7.94
N LEU A 151 -16.11 -13.21 6.94
CA LEU A 151 -16.66 -12.56 5.75
C LEU A 151 -17.92 -13.30 5.30
N LEU A 152 -18.85 -12.57 4.72
CA LEU A 152 -20.01 -13.08 4.03
C LEU A 152 -20.34 -12.15 2.87
N ASN A 153 -20.88 -12.70 1.78
CA ASN A 153 -21.35 -11.88 0.68
C ASN A 153 -22.81 -11.47 0.88
N ARG A 154 -23.25 -10.47 0.09
CA ARG A 154 -24.64 -10.01 0.06
C ARG A 154 -25.68 -11.14 -0.07
N GLN A 155 -25.38 -12.20 -0.81
CA GLN A 155 -26.31 -13.30 -1.02
C GLN A 155 -26.66 -14.04 0.29
N ILE A 156 -25.76 -14.07 1.27
CA ILE A 156 -26.06 -14.65 2.60
C ILE A 156 -27.09 -13.82 3.36
N GLU A 157 -27.00 -12.50 3.30
CA GLU A 157 -27.99 -11.59 3.91
C GLU A 157 -29.37 -11.82 3.28
N GLU A 158 -29.43 -12.03 1.96
CA GLU A 158 -30.68 -12.29 1.23
C GLU A 158 -31.26 -13.69 1.51
N ILE A 159 -30.43 -14.72 1.64
CA ILE A 159 -30.88 -16.11 1.90
C ILE A 159 -31.37 -16.27 3.34
N PHE A 160 -30.61 -15.77 4.31
CA PHE A 160 -30.88 -16.02 5.73
C PHE A 160 -31.61 -14.87 6.45
N GLY A 161 -31.67 -13.69 5.84
CA GLY A 161 -32.42 -12.54 6.37
C GLY A 161 -31.72 -11.78 7.51
N TYR A 162 -30.46 -12.12 7.82
CA TYR A 162 -29.66 -11.38 8.80
C TYR A 162 -28.88 -10.25 8.15
N ALA A 163 -28.73 -9.14 8.85
CA ALA A 163 -27.79 -8.11 8.44
C ALA A 163 -26.35 -8.58 8.66
N ARG A 164 -25.44 -8.13 7.80
CA ARG A 164 -24.01 -8.43 7.90
C ARG A 164 -23.42 -8.24 9.29
N ASP A 165 -23.71 -7.11 9.93
CA ASP A 165 -23.17 -6.76 11.24
C ASP A 165 -23.67 -7.67 12.37
N GLU A 166 -24.79 -8.37 12.16
CA GLU A 166 -25.31 -9.37 13.10
C GLU A 166 -24.58 -10.72 12.98
N LEU A 167 -24.03 -11.02 11.80
CA LEU A 167 -23.35 -12.29 11.53
C LEU A 167 -21.84 -12.21 11.74
N LEU A 168 -21.20 -11.07 11.46
CA LEU A 168 -19.75 -10.92 11.61
C LEU A 168 -19.30 -11.18 13.06
N GLY A 169 -18.30 -12.05 13.22
CA GLY A 169 -17.75 -12.46 14.51
C GLY A 169 -18.59 -13.51 15.26
N THR A 170 -19.79 -13.84 14.79
CA THR A 170 -20.63 -14.90 15.38
C THR A 170 -20.23 -16.28 14.89
N LYS A 171 -20.62 -17.32 15.63
CA LYS A 171 -20.40 -18.72 15.24
C LYS A 171 -21.31 -19.10 14.07
N LEU A 172 -20.76 -19.82 13.09
CA LEU A 172 -21.49 -20.32 11.93
C LEU A 172 -22.77 -21.10 12.31
N ASP A 173 -22.78 -21.71 13.49
CA ASP A 173 -23.90 -22.51 14.02
C ASP A 173 -25.21 -21.72 14.15
N VAL A 174 -25.18 -20.37 14.10
CA VAL A 174 -26.38 -19.52 14.04
C VAL A 174 -27.19 -19.74 12.75
N LEU A 175 -26.53 -20.15 11.66
CA LEU A 175 -27.16 -20.39 10.36
C LEU A 175 -27.53 -21.85 10.13
N VAL A 176 -27.09 -22.75 11.01
CA VAL A 176 -27.38 -24.19 10.94
C VAL A 176 -28.71 -24.45 11.65
N PRO A 177 -29.73 -25.04 11.00
CA PRO A 177 -30.97 -25.40 11.68
C PRO A 177 -30.71 -26.42 12.80
N GLU A 178 -31.48 -26.34 13.90
CA GLU A 178 -31.31 -27.20 15.09
C GLU A 178 -31.24 -28.71 14.76
N GLU A 179 -32.03 -29.15 13.78
CA GLU A 179 -32.10 -30.54 13.32
C GLU A 179 -30.77 -31.07 12.74
N PHE A 180 -29.84 -30.18 12.38
CA PHE A 180 -28.53 -30.50 11.81
C PHE A 180 -27.35 -30.16 12.74
N LYS A 181 -27.60 -29.68 13.97
CA LYS A 181 -26.53 -29.30 14.91
C LYS A 181 -25.87 -30.50 15.59
N GLU A 182 -26.61 -31.60 15.81
CA GLU A 182 -26.12 -32.77 16.56
C GLU A 182 -24.97 -33.54 15.87
N GLY A 183 -24.65 -33.26 14.61
CA GLY A 183 -23.51 -33.85 13.89
C GLY A 183 -22.37 -32.87 13.57
N HIS A 184 -22.48 -31.59 13.98
CA HIS A 184 -21.55 -30.52 13.56
C HIS A 184 -20.67 -29.96 14.68
N SER A 185 -20.82 -30.45 15.91
CA SER A 185 -20.09 -30.01 17.10
C SER A 185 -18.71 -30.65 17.31
N ASP A 186 -18.38 -31.72 16.60
CA ASP A 186 -17.11 -32.46 16.76
C ASP A 186 -16.39 -32.67 15.41
N ASP A 187 -15.77 -31.62 14.86
CA ASP A 187 -14.60 -31.69 13.94
C ASP A 187 -13.96 -30.29 13.78
#